data_AF-A0A2A3XAR1-F1
#
_entry.id   AF-A0A2A3XAR1-F1
#
_cell.length_a   1.000
_cell.length_b   1.000
_cell.length_c   1.000
_cell.angle_alpha   90.00
_cell.angle_beta   90.00
_cell.angle_gamma   90.00
#
_symmetry.space_group_name_H-M   'P 1'
#
loop_
_entity.id
_entity.type
_entity.pdbx_description
1 polymer ?
#
loop_
_entity_poly.entity_id
_entity_poly.type
_entity_poly.pdbx_seq_one_letter_code
_entity_poly.pdbx_strand_id
1 'polypeptide(L)'
;MAVYGGIQAHELERWLNALTNAAYDRRCPLAKVHGGNARARTARQNLLLLAHDYRSGQRTREESAFILGRWCETYLSEAEWYVLVGTRQAPSQPQNEEERSLTVLKQHRVG
;
A
#
# COMPACT_ATOMS: atom_id res chain seq x y z
N MET A 1 -5.82 16.64 -5.91
CA MET A 1 -6.53 16.05 -4.74
C MET A 1 -5.51 15.25 -3.96
N ALA A 2 -5.21 15.64 -2.71
CA ALA A 2 -4.25 14.90 -1.88
C ALA A 2 -4.98 13.71 -1.25
N VAL A 3 -4.95 12.55 -1.93
CA VAL A 3 -5.52 11.29 -1.42
C VAL A 3 -4.86 10.89 -0.09
N TYR A 4 -3.59 11.26 0.09
CA TYR A 4 -2.81 11.07 1.31
C TYR A 4 -3.05 12.22 2.30
N GLY A 5 -4.31 12.48 2.69
CA GLY A 5 -4.63 13.44 3.75
C GLY A 5 -3.63 13.26 4.88
N GLY A 6 -2.75 14.26 5.07
CA GLY A 6 -1.46 14.06 5.73
C GLY A 6 -1.62 13.34 7.06
N ILE A 7 -0.79 12.32 7.30
CA ILE A 7 -0.88 11.51 8.52
C ILE A 7 -0.78 12.44 9.72
N GLN A 8 -1.82 12.44 10.55
CA GLN A 8 -1.82 13.28 11.74
C GLN A 8 -0.99 12.63 12.84
N ALA A 9 -0.42 13.46 13.72
CA ALA A 9 0.40 13.02 14.84
C ALA A 9 -0.31 11.93 15.66
N HIS A 10 -1.60 12.12 15.97
CA HIS A 10 -2.38 11.17 16.77
C HIS A 10 -2.65 9.82 16.07
N GLU A 11 -2.54 9.77 14.74
CA GLU A 11 -2.76 8.56 13.95
C GLU A 11 -1.45 7.83 13.60
N LEU A 12 -0.30 8.45 13.88
CA LEU A 12 1.02 7.96 13.50
C LEU A 12 1.20 6.49 13.87
N GLU A 13 0.94 6.14 15.12
CA GLU A 13 1.22 4.79 15.62
C GLU A 13 0.35 3.73 14.95
N ARG A 14 -0.92 4.06 14.68
CA ARG A 14 -1.83 3.21 13.91
C ARG A 14 -1.29 2.97 12.49
N TRP A 15 -0.93 4.04 11.79
CA TRP A 15 -0.43 3.97 10.41
C TRP A 15 0.92 3.28 10.31
N LEU A 16 1.84 3.57 11.22
CA LEU A 16 3.16 2.97 11.28
C LEU A 16 3.07 1.45 11.49
N ASN A 17 2.19 1.00 12.39
CA ASN A 17 1.93 -0.43 12.60
C ASN A 17 1.26 -1.09 11.39
N ALA A 18 0.24 -0.45 10.80
CA ALA A 18 -0.44 -0.96 9.62
C ALA A 18 0.51 -1.13 8.43
N LEU A 19 1.32 -0.11 8.14
CA LEU A 19 2.29 -0.12 7.05
C LEU A 19 3.42 -1.12 7.28
N THR A 20 3.92 -1.21 8.52
CA THR A 20 4.93 -2.21 8.87
C THR A 20 4.38 -3.61 8.65
N ASN A 21 3.17 -3.90 9.16
CA ASN A 21 2.53 -5.20 8.98
C ASN A 21 2.29 -5.52 7.50
N ALA A 22 1.77 -4.58 6.71
CA ALA A 22 1.58 -4.75 5.27
C ALA A 22 2.90 -4.97 4.52
N ALA A 23 3.99 -4.32 4.94
CA ALA A 23 5.32 -4.55 4.37
C ALA A 23 5.88 -5.96 4.66
N TYR A 24 5.38 -6.63 5.70
CA TYR A 24 5.72 -8.02 6.02
C TYR A 24 4.70 -9.04 5.48
N ASP A 25 3.49 -8.62 5.14
CA ASP A 25 2.44 -9.52 4.66
C ASP A 25 2.66 -9.92 3.20
N ARG A 26 2.97 -11.21 2.99
CA ARG A 26 3.14 -11.78 1.65
C ARG A 26 1.83 -11.96 0.89
N ARG A 27 0.68 -11.94 1.58
CA ARG A 27 -0.65 -12.09 0.99
C ARG A 27 -1.17 -10.79 0.40
N CYS A 28 -0.69 -9.65 0.90
CA CYS A 28 -1.08 -8.32 0.45
C CYS A 28 0.17 -7.46 0.17
N PRO A 29 0.98 -7.83 -0.84
CA PRO A 29 2.22 -7.14 -1.12
C PRO A 29 1.96 -5.75 -1.67
N LEU A 30 2.47 -4.72 -0.99
CA LEU A 30 2.62 -3.39 -1.56
C LEU A 30 3.70 -3.49 -2.65
N ALA A 31 3.35 -3.44 -3.93
CA ALA A 31 4.24 -3.76 -5.05
C ALA A 31 5.56 -2.96 -5.03
N LYS A 32 5.52 -1.72 -4.53
CA LYS A 32 6.69 -0.86 -4.40
C LYS A 32 7.55 -1.13 -3.15
N VAL A 33 7.04 -1.82 -2.14
CA VAL A 33 7.73 -2.17 -0.89
C VAL A 33 8.13 -3.64 -0.87
N HIS A 34 7.34 -4.48 -1.52
CA HIS A 34 7.47 -5.91 -1.63
C HIS A 34 7.83 -6.26 -3.09
N GLY A 35 9.12 -6.40 -3.37
CA GLY A 35 9.64 -6.73 -4.69
C GLY A 35 11.15 -6.90 -4.69
N GLY A 36 11.70 -7.52 -5.75
CA GLY A 36 13.13 -7.80 -5.88
C GLY A 36 14.00 -6.60 -6.29
N ASN A 37 13.41 -5.41 -6.51
CA ASN A 37 14.18 -4.25 -6.95
C ASN A 37 14.83 -3.50 -5.77
N ALA A 38 15.84 -2.67 -6.05
CA ALA A 38 16.54 -1.89 -5.03
C ALA A 38 15.61 -0.88 -4.33
N ARG A 39 14.67 -0.29 -5.07
CA ARG A 39 13.73 0.72 -4.55
C ARG A 39 12.82 0.17 -3.45
N ALA A 40 12.37 -1.07 -3.56
CA ALA A 40 11.54 -1.76 -2.59
C ALA A 40 12.29 -2.06 -1.29
N ARG A 41 13.56 -2.49 -1.41
CA ARG A 41 14.45 -2.63 -0.26
C ARG A 41 14.64 -1.31 0.47
N THR A 42 14.89 -0.21 -0.25
CA THR A 42 15.01 1.13 0.34
C THR A 42 13.71 1.58 1.00
N ALA A 43 12.56 1.38 0.34
CA ALA A 43 11.26 1.72 0.90
C ALA A 43 11.03 1.03 2.25
N ARG A 44 11.29 -0.28 2.31
CA ARG A 44 11.16 -1.09 3.53
C ARG A 44 12.15 -0.64 4.61
N GLN A 45 13.42 -0.43 4.25
CA GLN A 45 14.43 0.02 5.19
C GLN A 45 14.08 1.37 5.81
N ASN A 46 13.64 2.33 4.99
CA ASN A 46 13.23 3.66 5.46
C ASN A 46 12.04 3.58 6.43
N LEU A 47 11.06 2.71 6.15
CA LEU A 47 9.92 2.49 7.03
C LEU A 47 10.34 1.91 8.39
N LEU A 48 11.23 0.90 8.39
CA LEU A 48 11.74 0.29 9.62
C LEU A 48 12.58 1.24 10.44
N LEU A 49 13.44 2.05 9.79
CA LEU A 49 14.22 3.09 10.46
C LEU A 49 13.32 4.14 11.08
N LEU A 50 12.32 4.64 10.35
CA LEU A 50 11.34 5.57 10.90
C LEU A 50 10.62 5.00 12.12
N ALA A 51 10.23 3.72 12.06
CA ALA A 51 9.55 3.06 13.15
C ALA A 51 10.44 2.85 14.39
N HIS A 52 11.73 2.58 14.17
CA HIS A 52 12.73 2.51 15.22
C HIS A 52 12.96 3.88 15.86
N ASP A 53 13.17 4.91 15.06
CA ASP A 53 13.47 6.27 15.54
C ASP A 53 12.30 6.86 16.35
N TYR A 54 11.06 6.59 15.94
CA TYR A 54 9.88 6.96 16.73
C TYR A 54 9.81 6.20 18.07
N ARG A 55 9.96 4.87 18.05
CA ARG A 55 9.85 4.03 19.27
C ARG A 55 10.99 4.27 20.27
N SER A 56 12.16 4.64 19.77
CA SER A 56 13.34 4.97 20.58
C SER A 56 13.32 6.40 21.14
N GLY A 57 12.31 7.21 20.78
CA GLY A 57 12.18 8.59 21.21
C GLY A 57 13.16 9.56 20.54
N GLN A 58 13.83 9.14 19.46
CA GLN A 58 14.77 9.97 18.70
C GLN A 58 14.07 11.02 17.83
N ARG A 59 12.75 10.86 17.59
CA ARG A 59 11.92 11.83 16.86
C ARG A 59 10.61 12.09 17.58
N THR A 60 10.12 13.31 17.44
CA THR A 60 8.77 13.65 17.92
C THR A 60 7.70 12.94 17.08
N ARG A 61 6.48 12.91 17.61
CA ARG A 61 5.33 12.31 16.94
C ARG A 61 4.95 13.10 15.69
N GLU A 62 5.05 14.42 15.75
CA GLU A 62 4.73 15.34 14.66
C GLU A 62 5.71 15.18 13.50
N GLU A 63 7.02 15.16 13.79
CA GLU A 63 8.07 14.92 12.79
C GLU A 63 7.91 13.54 12.14
N SER A 64 7.65 12.52 12.95
CA SER A 64 7.49 11.15 12.47
C SER A 64 6.24 11.01 11.57
N ALA A 65 5.15 11.70 11.91
CA ALA A 65 3.93 11.73 11.10
C ALA A 65 4.15 12.44 9.77
N PHE A 66 4.88 13.55 9.77
CA PHE A 66 5.28 14.24 8.54
C PHE A 66 6.14 13.34 7.63
N ILE A 67 7.17 12.70 8.20
CA ILE A 67 8.06 11.80 7.45
C ILE A 67 7.28 10.59 6.91
N LEU A 68 6.37 10.02 7.72
CA LEU A 68 5.53 8.90 7.28
C LEU A 68 4.61 9.31 6.13
N GLY A 69 4.03 10.51 6.16
CA GLY A 69 3.24 11.07 5.06
C GLY A 69 4.05 11.17 3.77
N ARG A 70 5.27 11.71 3.84
CA ARG A 70 6.20 11.80 2.70
C ARG A 70 6.60 10.42 2.18
N TRP A 71 6.80 9.46 3.08
CA TRP A 71 7.07 8.06 2.69
C TRP A 71 5.88 7.48 1.92
N CYS A 72 4.65 7.71 2.37
CA CYS A 72 3.44 7.28 1.68
C CYS A 72 3.33 7.89 0.28
N GLU A 73 3.53 9.20 0.13
CA GLU A 73 3.54 9.86 -1.18
C GLU A 73 4.60 9.29 -2.14
N THR A 74 5.75 8.90 -1.61
CA THR A 74 6.90 8.42 -2.40
C THR A 74 6.76 6.96 -2.84
N TYR A 75 6.19 6.13 -1.97
CA TYR A 75 6.24 4.67 -2.09
C TYR A 75 4.87 3.99 -2.18
N LEU A 76 3.77 4.67 -1.87
CA LEU A 76 2.43 4.15 -2.11
C LEU A 76 1.84 4.73 -3.39
N SER A 77 0.96 3.96 -4.00
CA SER A 77 -0.03 4.41 -4.96
C SER A 77 -1.38 4.59 -4.26
N GLU A 78 -2.28 5.29 -4.93
CA GLU A 78 -3.65 5.47 -4.46
C GLU A 78 -4.37 4.14 -4.22
N ALA A 79 -4.18 3.15 -5.10
CA ALA A 79 -4.76 1.82 -4.93
C ALA A 79 -4.22 1.10 -3.68
N GLU A 80 -2.90 1.16 -3.45
CA GLU A 80 -2.26 0.60 -2.25
C GLU A 80 -2.75 1.30 -0.97
N TRP A 81 -2.98 2.62 -1.03
CA TRP A 81 -3.53 3.38 0.09
C TRP A 81 -4.94 2.93 0.46
N TYR A 82 -5.84 2.78 -0.51
CA TYR A 82 -7.21 2.32 -0.22
C TYR A 82 -7.25 0.90 0.36
N VAL A 83 -6.36 0.02 -0.08
CA VAL A 83 -6.20 -1.32 0.51
C VAL A 83 -5.82 -1.22 2.00
N LEU A 84 -4.91 -0.32 2.36
CA LEU A 84 -4.46 -0.11 3.74
C LEU A 84 -5.52 0.54 4.63
N VAL A 85 -6.31 1.49 4.10
CA VAL A 85 -7.41 2.15 4.83
C VAL A 85 -8.57 1.17 5.09
N GLY A 86 -8.60 0.01 4.42
CA GLY A 86 -9.69 -0.96 4.53
C GLY A 86 -10.91 -0.61 3.68
N THR A 87 -10.82 0.44 2.86
CA THR A 87 -11.81 0.72 1.82
C THR A 87 -11.56 -0.24 0.68
N ARG A 88 -12.36 -1.29 0.61
CA ARG A 88 -12.39 -2.32 -0.44
C ARG A 88 -12.75 -1.79 -1.85
N GLN A 89 -12.54 -0.51 -2.11
CA GLN A 89 -12.66 0.11 -3.43
C GLN A 89 -11.30 0.72 -3.79
N ALA A 90 -10.41 -0.13 -4.28
CA ALA A 90 -9.52 0.35 -5.33
C ALA A 90 -10.45 0.86 -6.46
N PRO A 91 -10.28 2.08 -7.00
CA PRO A 91 -10.96 2.44 -8.23
C PRO A 91 -10.55 1.37 -9.25
N SER A 92 -11.58 0.69 -9.75
CA SER A 92 -11.51 -0.49 -10.59
C SER A 92 -10.27 -0.46 -11.49
N GLN A 93 -9.27 -1.29 -11.20
CA GLN A 93 -8.44 -1.78 -12.29
C GLN A 93 -9.44 -2.34 -13.32
N PRO A 94 -9.38 -1.94 -14.60
CA PRO A 94 -10.14 -2.64 -15.61
C PRO A 94 -9.70 -4.10 -15.53
N GLN A 95 -10.56 -4.91 -14.93
CA GLN A 95 -10.44 -6.35 -14.97
C GLN A 95 -10.43 -6.67 -16.44
N ASN A 96 -9.29 -7.16 -16.88
CA ASN A 96 -9.03 -7.77 -18.16
C ASN A 96 -10.29 -8.50 -18.66
N GLU A 97 -11.10 -7.82 -19.48
CA GLU A 97 -12.36 -8.35 -20.04
C GLU A 97 -12.09 -9.39 -21.15
N GLU A 98 -10.84 -9.81 -21.34
CA GLU A 98 -10.47 -10.82 -22.32
C GLU A 98 -10.50 -12.27 -21.79
N GLU A 99 -11.01 -12.52 -20.59
CA GLU A 99 -11.37 -13.87 -20.14
C GLU A 99 -12.87 -14.19 -20.34
N ARG A 100 -13.59 -13.37 -21.13
CA ARG A 100 -14.98 -13.68 -21.56
C ARG A 100 -15.10 -14.35 -22.92
N SER A 101 -14.00 -14.51 -23.67
CA SER A 101 -14.05 -15.11 -25.01
C SER A 101 -13.99 -16.65 -25.04
N LEU A 102 -13.79 -17.32 -23.90
CA LEU A 102 -13.63 -18.78 -23.85
C LEU A 102 -14.92 -19.57 -23.52
N THR A 103 -16.05 -18.91 -23.26
CA THR A 103 -17.30 -19.58 -22.86
C THR A 103 -18.43 -19.56 -23.89
N VAL A 104 -18.30 -18.87 -25.03
CA VAL A 104 -19.35 -18.88 -26.09
C VAL A 104 -19.16 -20.02 -27.10
N LEU A 105 -18.00 -20.67 -27.14
CA LEU A 105 -17.71 -21.79 -28.06
C LEU A 105 -18.42 -23.13 -27.75
N LYS A 106 -19.43 -23.17 -26.87
CA LYS A 106 -20.10 -24.44 -26.47
C LYS A 106 -21.61 -24.50 -26.61
N GLN A 107 -22.28 -23.53 -27.24
CA GLN A 107 -23.76 -23.56 -27.35
C GLN A 107 -24.37 -23.68 -28.76
N HIS A 108 -23.58 -23.93 -29.81
CA HIS A 108 -24.13 -24.39 -31.09
C HIS A 108 -23.91 -25.90 -31.27
N ARG A 109 -24.67 -26.68 -30.52
CA ARG A 109 -25.02 -28.06 -30.88
C ARG A 109 -26.54 -28.13 -30.94
N VAL A 110 -27.09 -27.90 -32.12
CA VAL A 110 -28.52 -28.12 -32.42
C VAL A 110 -28.59 -28.87 -33.73
N GLY A 111 -29.25 -30.03 -33.70
CA GLY A 111 -29.82 -30.72 -34.85
C GLY A 111 -28.84 -31.46 -35.73
#